data_AF-A0A6N9BC12-F1
#
_entry.id   AF-A0A6N9BC12-F1
#
_cell.length_a   1.000
_cell.length_b   1.000
_cell.length_c   1.000
_cell.angle_alpha   90.00
_cell.angle_beta   90.00
_cell.angle_gamma   90.00
#
_symmetry.space_group_name_H-M   'P 1'
#
loop_
_entity.id
_entity.type
_entity.pdbx_description
1 polymer ?
#
loop_
_entity_poly.entity_id
_entity_poly.type
_entity_poly.pdbx_seq_one_letter_code
_entity_poly.pdbx_strand_id
1 'polypeptide(L)'
;MFFSDWGRFGGAAGESGVLSVDAGSAPLFPGGCVDNPVVHLHLVSDATGETVRTLGRACVSQFDGIAVREHFWVLVRNTDQLLGVIEGIRATPGVVLATVVNDQLRHLLEVACRKAGAPFVSLLDEPVTAISEWAGRPAHH
;
A
#
# COMPACT_ATOMS: atom_id res chain seq x y z
N MET A 1 -14.51 -8.40 14.53
CA MET A 1 -14.05 -7.44 15.56
C MET A 1 -12.56 -7.69 15.72
N PHE A 2 -11.75 -6.63 15.79
CA PHE A 2 -10.28 -6.60 15.93
C PHE A 2 -9.44 -6.26 14.68
N PHE A 3 -9.40 -4.95 14.39
CA PHE A 3 -8.14 -4.22 14.21
C PHE A 3 -7.41 -4.19 15.56
N SER A 4 -6.23 -4.81 15.73
CA SER A 4 -5.21 -4.38 16.71
C SER A 4 -3.93 -5.19 16.55
N ASP A 5 -2.87 -4.60 16.00
CA ASP A 5 -1.57 -4.62 16.69
C ASP A 5 -0.63 -3.53 16.12
N TRP A 6 -0.92 -2.28 16.49
CA TRP A 6 0.07 -1.20 16.42
C TRP A 6 -0.01 -0.44 17.73
N GLY A 7 0.75 -0.85 18.74
CA GLY A 7 0.77 -0.16 20.02
C GLY A 7 1.32 -0.97 21.18
N ARG A 8 2.64 -1.23 21.19
CA ARG A 8 3.32 -1.75 22.37
C ARG A 8 4.64 -1.03 22.64
N PHE A 9 4.52 0.16 23.19
CA PHE A 9 5.52 0.72 24.11
C PHE A 9 4.77 1.27 25.33
N GLY A 10 4.90 0.56 26.46
CA GLY A 10 4.39 1.00 27.76
C GLY A 10 5.57 1.30 28.67
N GLY A 11 5.51 2.44 29.37
CA GLY A 11 6.45 2.85 30.39
C GLY A 11 5.87 3.92 31.30
N ALA A 12 5.26 3.45 32.39
CA ALA A 12 5.04 4.03 33.73
C ALA A 12 4.50 5.47 33.92
N ALA A 13 3.54 5.54 34.85
CA ALA A 13 2.83 6.72 35.35
C ALA A 13 3.67 7.63 36.25
N GLY A 14 3.32 8.92 36.29
CA GLY A 14 3.78 9.84 37.32
C GLY A 14 3.51 11.32 37.02
N GLU A 15 2.43 11.81 37.60
CA GLU A 15 2.26 13.18 38.12
C GLU A 15 1.78 14.31 37.20
N SER A 16 0.86 15.08 37.78
CA SER A 16 0.14 16.23 37.25
C SER A 16 1.07 17.37 36.82
N GLY A 17 1.02 17.72 35.54
CA GLY A 17 1.59 18.94 35.00
C GLY A 17 0.86 19.30 33.72
N VAL A 18 0.40 20.55 33.61
CA VAL A 18 -0.08 21.13 32.35
C VAL A 18 1.07 21.01 31.35
N LEU A 19 0.97 20.09 30.39
CA LEU A 19 1.95 19.92 29.33
C LEU A 19 1.34 20.42 28.02
N SER A 20 1.90 21.53 27.57
CA SER A 20 1.98 21.95 26.16
C SER A 20 1.92 20.75 25.23
N VAL A 21 1.03 20.80 24.24
CA VAL A 21 1.08 19.93 23.07
C VAL A 21 2.34 20.32 22.30
N ASP A 22 3.47 19.71 22.67
CA ASP A 22 4.70 19.83 21.90
C ASP A 22 4.45 19.16 20.55
N ALA A 23 4.27 19.99 19.53
CA ALA A 23 4.40 19.63 18.13
C ALA A 23 5.81 19.05 17.92
N GLY A 24 5.93 17.73 18.05
CA GLY A 24 7.23 17.08 18.24
C GLY A 24 7.29 15.63 17.76
N SER A 25 6.63 15.31 16.64
CA SER A 25 7.14 14.25 15.76
C SER A 25 7.35 14.88 14.39
N ALA A 26 8.60 15.16 14.05
CA ALA A 26 8.97 15.63 12.73
C ALA A 26 8.33 14.72 11.66
N PRO A 27 7.72 15.27 10.59
CA PRO A 27 7.26 14.44 9.49
C PRO A 27 8.46 13.64 8.96
N LEU A 28 8.24 12.38 8.59
CA LEU A 28 9.25 11.52 7.94
C LEU A 28 9.71 12.06 6.56
N PHE A 29 9.25 13.25 6.18
CA PHE A 29 9.67 13.97 5.01
C PHE A 29 10.62 15.10 5.45
N PRO A 30 11.93 15.02 5.15
CA PRO A 30 12.85 16.08 5.47
C PRO A 30 12.41 17.35 4.74
N GLY A 31 12.24 18.43 5.52
CA GLY A 31 11.77 19.71 5.01
C GLY A 31 12.73 20.34 3.99
N GLY A 32 12.15 21.06 3.05
CA GLY A 32 12.85 21.94 2.13
C GLY A 32 11.86 22.38 1.06
N CYS A 33 11.76 23.67 0.82
CA CYS A 33 10.99 24.26 -0.27
C CYS A 33 11.30 23.58 -1.61
N VAL A 34 10.44 22.64 -2.00
CA VAL A 34 10.27 22.12 -3.35
C VAL A 34 8.78 21.92 -3.57
N ASP A 35 8.36 22.19 -4.78
CA ASP A 35 7.01 22.06 -5.29
C ASP A 35 6.38 20.73 -4.84
N ASN A 36 5.10 20.77 -4.44
CA ASN A 36 4.29 19.63 -3.97
C ASN A 36 4.79 18.26 -4.50
N PRO A 37 5.46 17.42 -3.67
CA PRO A 37 6.12 16.21 -4.15
C PRO A 37 5.10 15.22 -4.72
N VAL A 38 5.32 14.78 -5.95
CA VAL A 38 4.40 13.88 -6.65
C VAL A 38 4.49 12.47 -6.05
N VAL A 39 3.39 12.01 -5.46
CA VAL A 39 3.21 10.64 -4.97
C VAL A 39 2.97 9.72 -6.17
N HIS A 40 3.82 8.72 -6.34
CA HIS A 40 3.64 7.67 -7.32
C HIS A 40 2.75 6.55 -6.76
N LEU A 41 1.71 6.20 -7.51
CA LEU A 41 0.76 5.15 -7.14
C LEU A 41 0.71 4.09 -8.27
N HIS A 42 1.23 2.90 -8.01
CA HIS A 42 1.21 1.78 -8.94
C HIS A 42 0.00 0.89 -8.65
N LEU A 43 -0.87 0.74 -9.65
CA LEU A 43 -2.11 -0.01 -9.56
C LEU A 43 -1.97 -1.27 -10.40
N VAL A 44 -1.79 -2.43 -9.75
CA VAL A 44 -1.39 -3.69 -10.40
C VAL A 44 -2.53 -4.73 -10.35
N SER A 45 -2.87 -5.32 -11.48
CA SER A 45 -3.97 -6.30 -11.61
C SER A 45 -3.66 -7.36 -12.67
N ASP A 46 -4.03 -8.61 -12.38
CA ASP A 46 -4.01 -9.74 -13.33
C ASP A 46 -5.23 -9.76 -14.29
N ALA A 47 -6.31 -9.07 -13.90
CA ALA A 47 -7.50 -8.81 -14.70
C ALA A 47 -7.48 -7.43 -15.38
N THR A 48 -8.67 -6.82 -15.60
CA THR A 48 -8.84 -5.51 -16.27
C THR A 48 -8.49 -4.31 -15.39
N GLY A 49 -8.32 -4.49 -14.08
CA GLY A 49 -7.90 -3.44 -13.16
C GLY A 49 -8.99 -2.45 -12.70
N GLU A 50 -10.26 -2.71 -13.01
CA GLU A 50 -11.36 -1.80 -12.63
C GLU A 50 -11.47 -1.64 -11.09
N THR A 51 -11.29 -2.74 -10.36
CA THR A 51 -11.30 -2.77 -8.89
C THR A 51 -10.17 -1.93 -8.32
N VAL A 52 -8.92 -2.18 -8.73
CA VAL A 52 -7.75 -1.47 -8.20
C VAL A 52 -7.76 0.01 -8.60
N ARG A 53 -8.31 0.36 -9.77
CA ARG A 53 -8.56 1.75 -10.19
C ARG A 53 -9.55 2.46 -9.29
N THR A 54 -10.69 1.82 -9.03
CA THR A 54 -11.75 2.40 -8.19
C THR A 54 -11.27 2.62 -6.77
N LEU A 55 -10.60 1.62 -6.19
CA LEU A 55 -10.03 1.74 -4.85
C LEU A 55 -8.89 2.76 -4.79
N GLY A 56 -7.99 2.78 -5.77
CA GLY A 56 -6.92 3.78 -5.86
C GLY A 56 -7.46 5.21 -5.82
N ARG A 57 -8.48 5.49 -6.64
CA ARG A 57 -9.16 6.80 -6.64
C ARG A 57 -9.82 7.13 -5.30
N ALA A 58 -10.49 6.16 -4.68
CA ALA A 58 -11.12 6.36 -3.36
C ALA A 58 -10.09 6.61 -2.25
N CYS A 59 -8.90 5.99 -2.33
CA CYS A 59 -7.79 6.24 -1.41
C CYS A 59 -7.22 7.65 -1.62
N VAL A 60 -6.96 8.03 -2.87
CA VAL A 60 -6.40 9.36 -3.21
C VAL A 60 -7.36 10.48 -2.79
N SER A 61 -8.68 10.29 -2.92
CA SER A 61 -9.66 11.30 -2.53
C SER A 61 -9.71 11.59 -1.02
N GLN A 62 -9.00 10.82 -0.18
CA GLN A 62 -8.90 11.09 1.26
C GLN A 62 -7.86 12.17 1.60
N PHE A 63 -7.13 12.67 0.61
CA PHE A 63 -6.04 13.63 0.81
C PHE A 63 -6.27 14.89 -0.02
N ASP A 64 -6.21 16.05 0.65
CA ASP A 64 -6.21 17.35 -0.01
C ASP A 64 -4.79 17.82 -0.31
N GLY A 65 -4.62 18.48 -1.47
CA GLY A 65 -3.38 19.18 -1.79
C GLY A 65 -2.18 18.30 -2.16
N ILE A 66 -2.34 16.98 -2.34
CA ILE A 66 -1.27 16.10 -2.83
C ILE A 66 -1.31 15.97 -4.37
N ALA A 67 -0.14 15.94 -5.00
CA ALA A 67 -0.01 15.58 -6.40
C ALA A 67 0.17 14.06 -6.51
N VAL A 68 -0.69 13.36 -7.26
CA VAL A 68 -0.59 11.91 -7.45
C VAL A 68 -0.40 11.58 -8.92
N ARG A 69 0.53 10.67 -9.21
CA ARG A 69 0.75 10.09 -10.53
C ARG A 69 0.44 8.59 -10.49
N GLU A 70 -0.67 8.24 -11.11
CA GLU A 70 -1.12 6.86 -11.22
C GLU A 70 -0.41 6.13 -12.37
N HIS A 71 0.03 4.91 -12.10
CA HIS A 71 0.63 3.99 -13.07
C HIS A 71 -0.20 2.71 -13.10
N PHE A 72 -0.86 2.44 -14.23
CA PHE A 72 -1.76 1.29 -14.37
C PHE A 72 -1.04 0.10 -15.00
N TRP A 73 -1.08 -1.04 -14.32
CA TRP A 73 -0.49 -2.29 -14.76
C TRP A 73 -1.57 -3.37 -14.77
N VAL A 74 -2.20 -3.58 -15.92
CA VAL A 74 -3.33 -4.52 -16.07
C VAL A 74 -2.92 -5.73 -16.90
N LEU A 75 -3.70 -6.81 -16.81
CA LEU A 75 -3.45 -8.06 -17.50
C LEU A 75 -2.08 -8.68 -17.16
N VAL A 76 -1.58 -8.47 -15.94
CA VAL A 76 -0.32 -9.02 -15.44
C VAL A 76 -0.52 -10.48 -15.02
N ARG A 77 -0.40 -11.40 -15.97
CA ARG A 77 -0.76 -12.82 -15.86
C ARG A 77 0.45 -13.77 -15.94
N ASN A 78 1.63 -13.24 -16.21
CA ASN A 78 2.86 -14.01 -16.26
C ASN A 78 4.07 -13.20 -15.79
N THR A 79 5.19 -13.89 -15.59
CA THR A 79 6.43 -13.31 -15.06
C THR A 79 6.98 -12.22 -15.98
N ASP A 80 6.93 -12.38 -17.30
CA ASP A 80 7.47 -11.40 -18.24
C ASP A 80 6.73 -10.06 -18.15
N GLN A 81 5.40 -10.11 -18.05
CA GLN A 81 4.58 -8.93 -17.83
C GLN A 81 4.90 -8.28 -16.48
N LEU A 82 5.07 -9.09 -15.44
CA LEU A 82 5.41 -8.62 -14.10
C LEU A 82 6.79 -7.95 -14.04
N LEU A 83 7.77 -8.44 -14.81
CA LEU A 83 9.09 -7.79 -14.90
C LEU A 83 8.98 -6.35 -15.41
N GLY A 84 8.11 -6.09 -16.39
CA GLY A 84 7.82 -4.73 -16.85
C GLY A 84 7.26 -3.83 -15.75
N VAL A 85 6.38 -4.36 -14.90
CA VAL A 85 5.84 -3.65 -13.73
C VAL A 85 6.95 -3.33 -12.73
N ILE A 86 7.81 -4.30 -12.44
CA ILE A 86 8.92 -4.16 -11.49
C ILE A 86 9.90 -3.08 -11.95
N GLU A 87 10.23 -3.03 -13.24
CA GLU A 87 11.07 -1.96 -13.79
C GLU A 87 10.39 -0.60 -13.71
N GLY A 88 9.07 -0.52 -13.94
CA GLY A 88 8.30 0.70 -13.71
C GLY A 88 8.34 1.18 -12.26
N ILE A 89 8.18 0.28 -11.29
CA ILE A 89 8.28 0.58 -9.86
C ILE A 89 9.69 1.05 -9.48
N ARG A 90 10.74 0.42 -10.03
CA ARG A 90 12.13 0.84 -9.78
C ARG A 90 12.45 2.21 -10.37
N ALA A 91 11.94 2.51 -11.56
CA ALA A 91 12.15 3.79 -12.22
C ALA A 91 11.47 4.93 -11.47
N THR A 92 10.28 4.69 -10.90
CA THR A 92 9.57 5.67 -10.07
C THR A 92 9.02 5.01 -8.81
N PRO A 93 9.82 4.87 -7.73
CA PRO A 93 9.35 4.23 -6.50
C PRO A 93 8.12 4.93 -5.92
N GLY A 94 7.14 4.13 -5.47
CA GLY A 94 5.85 4.62 -4.99
C GLY A 94 5.02 3.54 -4.31
N VAL A 95 3.83 3.89 -3.84
CA VAL A 95 2.90 2.93 -3.22
C VAL A 95 2.36 1.98 -4.29
N VAL A 96 2.32 0.69 -3.99
CA VAL A 96 1.80 -0.36 -4.88
C VAL A 96 0.53 -0.96 -4.29
N LEU A 97 -0.59 -0.77 -4.97
CA LEU A 97 -1.86 -1.45 -4.67
C LEU A 97 -2.06 -2.56 -5.70
N ALA A 98 -2.33 -3.78 -5.23
CA ALA A 98 -2.41 -4.95 -6.10
C ALA A 98 -3.67 -5.79 -5.89
N THR A 99 -4.19 -6.36 -6.98
CA THR A 99 -5.23 -7.40 -6.98
C THR A 99 -4.75 -8.65 -7.74
N VAL A 100 -3.52 -9.09 -7.49
CA VAL A 100 -2.92 -10.26 -8.16
C VAL A 100 -3.22 -11.51 -7.35
N VAL A 101 -3.93 -12.48 -7.94
CA VAL A 101 -4.36 -13.71 -7.24
C VAL A 101 -3.30 -14.81 -7.29
N ASN A 102 -2.50 -14.86 -8.35
CA ASN A 102 -1.46 -15.88 -8.48
C ASN A 102 -0.32 -15.67 -7.45
N ASP A 103 -0.13 -16.64 -6.56
CA ASP A 103 0.83 -16.57 -5.46
C ASP A 103 2.28 -16.36 -5.91
N GLN A 104 2.69 -16.99 -7.01
CA GLN A 104 4.05 -16.86 -7.52
C GLN A 104 4.33 -15.43 -8.01
N LEU A 105 3.41 -14.87 -8.80
CA LEU A 105 3.52 -13.49 -9.29
C LEU A 105 3.46 -12.48 -8.14
N ARG A 106 2.54 -12.70 -7.21
CA ARG A 106 2.40 -11.87 -6.02
C ARG A 106 3.68 -11.86 -5.19
N HIS A 107 4.24 -13.03 -4.89
CA HIS A 107 5.47 -13.14 -4.11
C HIS A 107 6.64 -12.41 -4.79
N LEU A 108 6.80 -12.58 -6.11
CA LEU A 108 7.84 -11.89 -6.87
C LEU A 108 7.67 -10.37 -6.82
N LEU A 109 6.43 -9.89 -6.97
CA LEU A 109 6.10 -8.47 -6.86
C LEU A 109 6.43 -7.91 -5.48
N GLU A 110 6.03 -8.58 -4.41
CA GLU A 110 6.28 -8.16 -3.04
C GLU A 110 7.78 -8.08 -2.73
N VAL A 111 8.56 -9.09 -3.15
CA VAL A 111 10.03 -9.09 -3.02
C VAL A 111 10.64 -7.90 -3.76
N ALA A 112 10.16 -7.61 -4.97
CA ALA A 112 10.65 -6.49 -5.75
C ALA A 112 10.29 -5.13 -5.13
N CYS A 113 9.07 -4.96 -4.62
CA CYS A 113 8.63 -3.75 -3.93
C CYS A 113 9.49 -3.50 -2.68
N ARG A 114 9.70 -4.53 -1.86
CA ARG A 114 10.57 -4.46 -0.67
C ARG A 114 11.99 -4.04 -1.04
N LYS A 115 12.57 -4.58 -2.11
CA LYS A 115 13.91 -4.19 -2.60
C LYS A 115 13.97 -2.76 -3.11
N ALA A 116 12.87 -2.23 -3.66
CA ALA A 116 12.76 -0.87 -4.15
C ALA A 116 12.41 0.16 -3.06
N GLY A 117 12.16 -0.28 -1.82
CA GLY A 117 11.64 0.59 -0.75
C GLY A 117 10.21 1.07 -1.00
N ALA A 118 9.46 0.38 -1.85
CA ALA A 118 8.09 0.69 -2.23
C ALA A 118 7.11 -0.04 -1.29
N PRO A 119 6.19 0.68 -0.60
CA PRO A 119 5.12 0.05 0.15
C PRO A 119 4.21 -0.79 -0.76
N PHE A 120 3.89 -2.01 -0.32
CA PHE A 120 3.06 -2.94 -1.08
C PHE A 120 1.81 -3.31 -0.27
N VAL A 121 0.64 -3.25 -0.92
CA VAL A 121 -0.66 -3.63 -0.34
C VAL A 121 -1.41 -4.55 -1.31
N SER A 122 -1.69 -5.77 -0.86
CA SER A 122 -2.61 -6.69 -1.56
C SER A 122 -4.04 -6.39 -1.12
N LEU A 123 -4.86 -5.90 -2.03
CA LEU A 123 -6.25 -5.49 -1.75
C LEU A 123 -7.21 -6.67 -1.58
N LEU A 124 -6.79 -7.88 -1.95
CA LEU A 124 -7.64 -9.07 -1.89
C LEU A 124 -7.42 -9.90 -0.61
N ASP A 125 -6.33 -9.66 0.14
CA ASP A 125 -5.99 -10.50 1.30
C ASP A 125 -7.10 -10.52 2.34
N GLU A 126 -7.42 -9.36 2.92
CA GLU A 126 -8.41 -9.28 4.00
C GLU A 126 -9.81 -9.70 3.52
N PRO A 127 -10.33 -9.24 2.35
CA PRO A 127 -11.63 -9.69 1.89
C PRO A 127 -11.71 -11.19 1.62
N VAL A 128 -10.67 -11.78 1.01
CA VAL A 128 -10.66 -13.21 0.70
C VAL A 128 -10.58 -14.03 1.99
N THR A 129 -9.72 -13.65 2.93
CA THR A 129 -9.64 -14.32 4.24
C THR A 129 -10.98 -14.26 4.97
N ALA A 130 -11.61 -13.09 5.06
CA ALA A 130 -12.89 -12.94 5.73
C ALA A 130 -14.01 -13.78 5.09
N ILE A 131 -14.06 -13.85 3.76
CA ILE A 131 -15.03 -14.68 3.04
C ILE A 131 -14.74 -16.17 3.26
N SER A 132 -13.47 -16.59 3.22
CA SER A 132 -13.08 -17.99 3.45
C SER A 132 -13.45 -18.47 4.85
N GLU A 133 -13.21 -17.64 5.87
CA GLU A 133 -13.60 -17.92 7.25
C GLU A 133 -15.11 -18.02 7.40
N TRP A 134 -15.85 -17.04 6.87
CA TRP A 134 -17.31 -17.02 6.94
C TRP A 134 -17.95 -18.19 6.18
N ALA A 135 -17.42 -18.52 5.01
CA ALA A 135 -17.93 -19.60 4.17
C ALA A 135 -17.49 -21.00 4.64
N GLY A 136 -16.52 -21.10 5.55
CA GLY A 136 -15.92 -22.36 5.96
C GLY A 136 -15.22 -23.09 4.82
N ARG A 137 -14.69 -22.37 3.82
CA ARG A 137 -14.06 -22.95 2.62
C ARG A 137 -12.79 -22.18 2.24
N PRO A 138 -11.70 -22.88 1.88
CA PRO A 138 -10.51 -22.22 1.36
C PRO A 138 -10.83 -21.59 0.00
N ALA A 139 -10.26 -20.42 -0.26
CA ALA A 139 -10.29 -19.82 -1.58
C ALA A 139 -9.37 -20.61 -2.53
N HIS A 140 -9.71 -20.56 -3.82
CA HIS A 140 -8.93 -21.18 -4.88
C HIS A 140 -7.94 -20.13 -5.38
N HIS A 141 -6.64 -20.33 -5.16
CA HIS A 141 -5.57 -19.49 -5.70
C HIS A 141 -4.53 -20.38 -6.38
#